data_AF-A0A6J4IIM7-F1
#
_entry.id   AF-A0A6J4IIM7-F1
#
_cell.length_a   1.000
_cell.length_b   1.000
_cell.length_c   1.000
_cell.angle_alpha   90.00
_cell.angle_beta   90.00
_cell.angle_gamma   90.00
#
_symmetry.space_group_name_H-M   'P 1'
#
loop_
_entity.id
_entity.type
_entity.pdbx_description
1 polymer ?
#
loop_
_entity_poly.entity_id
_entity_poly.type
_entity_poly.pdbx_seq_one_letter_code
_entity_poly.pdbx_strand_id
1 'polypeptide(L)' 'MLPRSKGDAAGGRVGVPRGQRPETCPVRAVEAWLRASAIRYGSVFCRVTRWGTVEQGRGLSGEGVRLVLRRRA' A
#
# COMPACT_ATOMS: atom_id res chain seq x y z
N MET A 1 32.60 5.22 7.82
CA MET A 1 31.86 4.75 6.64
C MET A 1 30.77 3.81 7.15
N LEU A 2 29.51 4.26 7.32
CA LEU A 2 28.43 3.37 7.78
C LEU A 2 28.08 2.39 6.64
N PRO A 3 27.93 1.08 6.91
CA PRO A 3 27.53 0.12 5.89
C PRO A 3 26.07 0.41 5.47
N ARG A 4 25.79 0.31 4.16
CA ARG A 4 24.45 0.48 3.58
C ARG A 4 23.46 -0.41 4.31
N SER A 5 22.45 0.20 4.94
CA SER A 5 21.37 -0.55 5.55
C SER A 5 20.40 -1.03 4.47
N LYS A 6 19.66 -2.10 4.75
CA LYS A 6 18.64 -2.72 3.88
C LYS A 6 17.53 -1.74 3.41
N GLY A 7 17.51 -0.51 3.93
CA GLY A 7 16.62 0.58 3.51
C GLY A 7 17.03 1.29 2.21
N ASP A 8 18.30 1.18 1.78
CA ASP A 8 18.81 1.82 0.55
C ASP A 8 18.74 0.87 -0.66
N ALA A 9 17.66 0.11 -0.80
CA ALA A 9 17.39 -0.60 -2.04
C ALA A 9 16.85 0.43 -3.05
N ALA A 10 17.66 0.80 -4.05
CA ALA A 10 17.15 1.40 -5.27
C ALA A 10 16.03 0.47 -5.77
N GLY A 11 14.78 0.95 -5.75
CA GLY A 11 13.57 0.14 -5.84
C GLY A 11 13.70 -1.01 -6.84
N GLY A 12 13.57 -2.24 -6.35
CA GLY A 12 13.61 -3.44 -7.19
C GLY A 12 12.31 -3.61 -7.96
N ARG A 13 12.40 -4.16 -9.18
CA ARG A 13 11.21 -4.65 -9.88
C ARG A 13 10.75 -5.96 -9.23
N VAL A 14 9.52 -5.97 -8.73
CA VAL A 14 8.87 -7.17 -8.20
C VAL A 14 7.67 -7.48 -9.09
N GLY A 15 7.59 -8.73 -9.57
CA GLY A 15 6.41 -9.22 -10.26
C GLY A 15 5.29 -9.49 -9.25
N VAL A 16 4.12 -8.88 -9.45
CA VAL A 16 2.91 -9.16 -8.66
C VAL A 16 1.93 -9.92 -9.56
N PRO A 17 1.86 -11.26 -9.48
CA PRO A 17 0.99 -12.03 -10.35
C PRO A 17 -0.48 -11.85 -9.99
N ARG A 18 -1.35 -11.93 -10.99
CA ARG A 18 -2.80 -11.99 -10.78
C ARG A 18 -3.15 -13.36 -10.19
N GLY A 19 -3.66 -13.37 -8.95
CA GLY A 19 -4.07 -14.60 -8.27
C GLY A 19 -5.32 -15.24 -8.88
N GLN A 20 -5.41 -16.58 -8.76
CA GLN A 20 -6.52 -17.39 -9.28
C GLN A 20 -7.81 -17.17 -8.47
N ARG A 21 -7.71 -17.14 -7.14
CA ARG A 21 -8.84 -16.89 -6.24
C ARG A 21 -9.10 -15.38 -6.12
N PRO A 22 -10.32 -14.90 -6.42
CA PRO A 22 -10.63 -13.47 -6.36
C PRO A 22 -10.38 -12.84 -4.98
N GLU A 23 -10.65 -13.57 -3.91
CA GLU A 23 -10.62 -13.08 -2.52
C GLU A 23 -9.19 -12.83 -2.02
N THR A 24 -8.22 -13.57 -2.57
CA THR A 24 -6.80 -13.47 -2.19
C THR A 24 -5.93 -12.92 -3.33
N CYS A 25 -6.54 -12.36 -4.38
CA CYS A 25 -5.81 -11.86 -5.54
C CYS A 25 -5.25 -10.45 -5.27
N PRO A 26 -3.92 -10.27 -5.20
CA PRO A 26 -3.33 -8.98 -4.83
C PRO A 26 -3.63 -7.90 -5.87
N VAL A 27 -3.61 -8.26 -7.16
CA VAL A 27 -3.92 -7.33 -8.26
C VAL A 27 -5.36 -6.83 -8.16
N ARG A 28 -6.34 -7.73 -7.94
CA ARG A 28 -7.76 -7.32 -7.80
C ARG A 28 -7.98 -6.46 -6.56
N ALA A 29 -7.30 -6.78 -5.45
CA ALA A 29 -7.38 -5.98 -4.22
C ALA A 29 -6.89 -4.55 -4.44
N VAL A 30 -5.74 -4.39 -5.12
CA VAL A 30 -5.20 -3.06 -5.46
C VAL A 30 -6.11 -2.33 -6.45
N GLU A 31 -6.58 -3.01 -7.51
CA GLU A 31 -7.52 -2.43 -8.49
C GLU A 31 -8.81 -1.91 -7.80
N ALA A 32 -9.38 -2.70 -6.89
CA ALA A 32 -10.57 -2.30 -6.13
C ALA A 32 -10.29 -1.09 -5.24
N TRP A 33 -9.13 -1.06 -4.57
CA TRP A 33 -8.72 0.06 -3.74
C TRP A 33 -8.51 1.34 -4.55
N LEU A 34 -7.83 1.28 -5.70
CA LEU A 34 -7.62 2.45 -6.56
C LEU A 34 -8.93 3.04 -7.07
N ARG A 35 -9.92 2.20 -7.40
CA ARG A 35 -11.26 2.67 -7.76
C ARG A 35 -11.97 3.37 -6.60
N ALA A 36 -11.95 2.78 -5.41
CA ALA A 36 -12.63 3.32 -4.23
C ALA A 36 -11.97 4.62 -3.71
N SER A 37 -10.65 4.72 -3.82
CA SER A 37 -9.86 5.86 -3.33
C SER A 37 -9.70 7.00 -4.35
N ALA A 38 -10.10 6.77 -5.60
CA ALA A 38 -9.93 7.68 -6.74
C ALA A 38 -8.48 8.16 -6.95
N ILE A 39 -7.49 7.39 -6.47
CA ILE A 39 -6.07 7.70 -6.60
C ILE A 39 -5.65 7.51 -8.06
N ARG A 40 -5.19 8.60 -8.68
CA ARG A 40 -4.58 8.54 -10.02
C ARG A 40 -3.05 8.59 -9.99
N TYR A 41 -2.48 9.18 -8.94
CA TYR A 41 -1.04 9.36 -8.77
C TYR A 41 -0.67 9.40 -7.29
N GLY A 42 0.60 9.11 -6.98
CA GLY A 42 1.13 9.11 -5.61
C GLY A 42 1.05 7.75 -4.92
N SER A 43 1.02 7.77 -3.58
CA SER A 43 1.09 6.56 -2.75
C SER A 43 -0.19 5.73 -2.80
N VAL A 44 -0.04 4.42 -3.09
CA VAL A 44 -1.16 3.46 -3.07
C VAL A 44 -1.71 3.30 -1.66
N PHE A 45 -0.84 3.21 -0.64
CA PHE A 45 -1.24 3.26 0.76
C PHE A 45 -1.28 4.72 1.20
N CYS A 46 -2.46 5.30 1.25
CA CYS A 46 -2.69 6.68 1.65
C CYS A 46 -3.51 6.76 2.95
N ARG A 47 -3.44 7.91 3.63
CA ARG A 47 -4.19 8.12 4.86
C ARG A 47 -5.70 8.19 4.58
N VAL A 48 -6.48 7.58 5.46
CA VAL A 48 -7.95 7.67 5.48
C VAL A 48 -8.35 8.32 6.81
N THR A 49 -9.12 9.40 6.75
CA THR A 49 -9.59 10.09 7.96
C THR A 49 -10.72 9.31 8.63
N ARG A 50 -11.05 9.66 9.88
CA ARG A 50 -12.20 9.06 10.60
C ARG A 50 -13.54 9.24 9.89
N TRP A 51 -13.62 10.18 8.96
CA TRP A 51 -14.82 10.49 8.17
C TRP A 51 -14.82 9.77 6.82
N GLY A 52 -13.86 8.88 6.57
CA GLY A 52 -13.76 8.14 5.31
C GLY A 52 -13.10 8.90 4.16
N THR A 53 -12.62 10.13 4.41
CA THR A 53 -11.92 10.92 3.38
C THR A 53 -10.54 10.33 3.11
N VAL A 54 -10.23 10.10 1.84
CA VAL A 54 -8.90 9.68 1.39
C VAL A 54 -8.05 10.89 1.10
N GLU A 55 -6.89 11.00 1.75
CA GLU A 55 -5.95 12.10 1.52
C GLU A 55 -4.91 11.70 0.48
N GLN A 56 -5.17 12.15 -0.74
CA GLN A 56 -4.28 11.94 -1.87
C GLN A 56 -2.95 12.66 -1.64
N GLY A 57 -1.84 12.04 -2.06
CA GLY A 57 -0.50 12.60 -1.93
C GLY A 57 0.18 12.39 -0.57
N ARG A 58 -0.54 12.00 0.49
CA ARG A 58 0.07 11.65 1.79
C ARG A 58 0.00 10.15 2.05
N GLY A 59 1.13 9.49 1.87
CA GLY A 59 1.29 8.06 2.15
C GLY A 59 1.10 7.71 3.63
N LEU A 60 0.62 6.51 3.90
CA LEU A 60 0.72 5.89 5.22
C LEU A 60 2.19 5.64 5.55
N SER A 61 2.58 5.92 6.80
CA SER A 61 3.88 5.48 7.32
C SER A 61 3.90 3.95 7.45
N GLY A 62 5.09 3.35 7.44
CA GLY A 62 5.23 1.90 7.68
C GLY A 62 4.61 1.46 9.01
N GLU A 63 4.71 2.30 10.05
CA GLU A 63 4.04 2.07 11.34
C GLU A 63 2.51 2.09 11.21
N GLY A 64 1.96 3.02 10.43
CA GLY A 64 0.52 3.07 10.15
C GLY A 64 0.03 1.78 9.47
N VAL A 65 0.80 1.26 8.51
CA VAL A 65 0.50 -0.04 7.86
C VAL A 65 0.54 -1.17 8.89
N ARG A 66 1.58 -1.22 9.74
CA ARG A 66 1.72 -2.24 10.79
C ARG A 66 0.52 -2.27 11.74
N LEU A 67 0.05 -1.10 12.19
CA LEU A 67 -1.10 -1.00 13.09
C LEU A 67 -2.40 -1.50 12.44
N VAL A 68 -2.60 -1.21 11.15
CA VAL A 68 -3.76 -1.72 10.40
C VAL A 68 -3.72 -3.24 10.31
N LEU A 69 -2.57 -3.82 9.96
CA LEU A 69 -2.39 -5.27 9.89
C LEU A 69 -2.62 -5.92 11.25
N ARG A 70 -2.06 -5.37 12.34
CA ARG A 70 -2.23 -5.91 13.70
C ARG A 70 -3.68 -5.90 14.16
N ARG A 71 -4.52 -4.98 13.67
CA ARG A 71 -5.95 -4.91 14.03
C ARG A 71 -6.81 -5.88 13.22
N ARG A 72 -6.31 -6.38 12.09
CA ARG A 72 -7.04 -7.23 11.14
C ARG A 72 -6.58 -8.68 11.17
N ALA A 73 -5.41 -8.96 11.73
CA ALA A 73 -4.94 -10.30 12.10
C ALA A 73 -5.73 -10.82 13.31
#